data_AF-I0GWT3-F1
#
_entry.id   AF-I0GWT3-F1
#
_cell.length_a   1.000
_cell.length_b   1.000
_cell.length_c   1.000
_cell.angle_alpha   90.00
_cell.angle_beta   90.00
_cell.angle_gamma   90.00
#
_symmetry.space_group_name_H-M   'P 1'
#
loop_
_entity.id
_entity.type
_entity.pdbx_description
1 polymer ?
#
loop_
_entity_poly.entity_id
_entity_poly.type
_entity_poly.pdbx_seq_one_letter_code
_entity_poly.pdbx_strand_id
1 'polypeptide(L)'
;MKKVFVVVTLLFSLFLPLSHCSAADWYWILSDDKKTVYVDRSSGIWDGMDLHVGLKVVKANGEYSLINLIARYESGNEIYLQNSTVFVYDKNGRYILHFSDDNWIEVKPNTAGQVLAFKLFELYQGHFKRDNKIPE
;
A
#
# COMPACT_ATOMS: atom_id res chain seq x y z
N MET A 1 20.07 -7.14 47.41
CA MET A 1 18.76 -7.37 46.77
C MET A 1 18.44 -6.37 45.64
N LYS A 2 18.62 -5.05 45.79
CA LYS A 2 18.35 -4.05 44.72
C LYS A 2 19.02 -4.34 43.36
N LYS A 3 20.27 -4.81 43.36
CA LYS A 3 21.02 -5.12 42.12
C LYS A 3 20.43 -6.30 41.33
N VAL A 4 19.88 -7.31 42.03
CA VAL A 4 19.24 -8.46 41.40
C VAL A 4 17.93 -8.04 40.74
N PHE A 5 17.19 -7.14 41.37
CA PHE A 5 15.94 -6.62 40.84
C PHE A 5 16.16 -5.92 39.49
N VAL A 6 17.17 -5.04 39.40
CA VAL A 6 17.52 -4.33 38.15
C VAL A 6 17.87 -5.29 37.01
N VAL A 7 18.65 -6.33 37.31
CA VAL A 7 19.07 -7.34 36.31
C VAL A 7 17.86 -8.16 35.83
N VAL A 8 16.96 -8.53 36.74
CA VAL A 8 15.73 -9.25 36.40
C VAL A 8 14.77 -8.38 35.58
N THR A 9 14.63 -7.09 35.88
CA THR A 9 13.79 -6.17 35.08
C THR A 9 14.36 -5.95 33.68
N LEU A 10 15.69 -5.86 33.54
CA LEU A 10 16.37 -5.74 32.24
C LEU A 10 16.19 -7.00 31.39
N LEU A 11 16.37 -8.18 31.98
CA LEU A 11 16.12 -9.46 31.29
C LEU A 11 14.65 -9.57 30.89
N PHE A 12 13.70 -9.23 31.77
CA PHE A 12 12.28 -9.21 31.42
C PHE A 12 11.97 -8.21 30.30
N SER A 13 12.65 -7.06 30.21
CA SER A 13 12.47 -6.11 29.10
C SER A 13 12.99 -6.61 27.75
N LEU A 14 13.95 -7.54 27.75
CA LEU A 14 14.46 -8.19 26.54
C LEU A 14 13.60 -9.38 26.10
N PHE A 15 12.89 -10.02 27.04
CA PHE A 15 12.00 -11.15 26.79
C PHE A 15 10.51 -10.79 26.74
N LEU A 16 10.14 -9.56 27.09
CA LEU A 16 8.87 -9.02 26.64
C LEU A 16 8.93 -9.12 25.13
N PRO A 17 8.05 -9.91 24.48
CA PRO A 17 7.97 -9.88 23.05
C PRO A 17 7.69 -8.41 22.77
N LEU A 18 8.66 -7.72 22.18
CA LEU A 18 8.38 -6.50 21.42
C LEU A 18 7.39 -7.01 20.41
N SER A 19 6.12 -6.88 20.81
CA SER A 19 4.94 -7.38 20.16
C SER A 19 5.22 -7.19 18.71
N HIS A 20 5.23 -8.28 17.93
CA HIS A 20 5.51 -8.29 16.50
C HIS A 20 4.76 -7.12 15.88
N CYS A 21 5.40 -5.95 15.88
CA CYS A 21 4.94 -4.79 15.21
C CYS A 21 5.45 -5.15 13.84
N SER A 22 4.64 -5.96 13.16
CA SER A 22 4.65 -6.01 11.72
C SER A 22 4.29 -4.59 11.32
N ALA A 23 5.26 -3.68 11.47
CA ALA A 23 5.19 -2.36 10.92
C ALA A 23 4.95 -2.62 9.45
N ALA A 24 3.80 -2.18 8.94
CA ALA A 24 3.46 -2.34 7.54
C ALA A 24 4.69 -1.95 6.72
N ASP A 25 5.24 -2.93 5.98
CA ASP A 25 6.46 -2.75 5.22
C ASP A 25 6.07 -2.07 3.92
N TRP A 26 6.13 -0.74 3.94
CA TRP A 26 5.72 0.11 2.84
C TRP A 26 6.81 0.13 1.76
N TYR A 27 6.50 -0.39 0.58
CA TYR A 27 7.36 -0.27 -0.59
C TYR A 27 7.08 1.03 -1.34
N TRP A 28 8.13 1.77 -1.67
CA TRP A 28 8.02 2.98 -2.48
C TRP A 28 7.75 2.63 -3.95
N ILE A 29 6.75 3.27 -4.57
CA ILE A 29 6.36 3.01 -5.97
C ILE A 29 6.77 4.16 -6.89
N LEU A 30 6.36 5.38 -6.54
CA LEU A 30 6.59 6.60 -7.31
C LEU A 30 6.50 7.84 -6.41
N SER A 31 7.14 8.92 -6.84
CA SER A 31 7.04 10.23 -6.21
C SER A 31 7.05 11.33 -7.26
N ASP A 32 6.27 12.38 -7.01
CA ASP A 32 6.33 13.66 -7.72
C ASP A 32 6.39 14.82 -6.69
N ASP A 33 6.36 16.06 -7.17
CA ASP A 33 6.42 17.26 -6.33
C ASP A 33 5.22 17.42 -5.39
N LYS A 34 4.11 16.72 -5.66
CA LYS A 34 2.86 16.84 -4.92
C LYS A 34 2.67 15.72 -3.92
N LYS A 35 3.14 14.50 -4.26
CA LYS A 35 2.90 13.30 -3.45
C LYS A 35 3.93 12.19 -3.68
N THR A 36 4.05 11.34 -2.68
CA THR A 36 4.76 10.06 -2.74
C THR A 36 3.77 8.94 -2.50
N VAL A 37 3.84 7.88 -3.32
CA VAL A 37 2.97 6.72 -3.24
C VAL A 37 3.77 5.51 -2.79
N TYR A 38 3.26 4.86 -1.75
CA TYR A 38 3.76 3.61 -1.21
C TYR A 38 2.68 2.53 -1.30
N VAL A 39 3.11 1.29 -1.29
CA VAL A 39 2.24 0.12 -1.25
C VAL A 39 2.61 -0.79 -0.08
N ASP A 40 1.64 -1.39 0.59
CA ASP A 40 1.87 -2.37 1.64
C ASP A 40 2.21 -3.73 1.03
N ARG A 41 3.48 -4.16 1.17
CA ARG A 41 4.00 -5.42 0.62
C ARG A 41 3.21 -6.66 1.04
N SER A 42 2.47 -6.61 2.13
CA SER A 42 1.72 -7.75 2.67
C SER A 42 0.24 -7.75 2.30
N SER A 43 -0.26 -6.66 1.71
CA SER A 43 -1.70 -6.46 1.47
C SER A 43 -2.24 -7.03 0.16
N GLY A 44 -1.37 -7.44 -0.76
CA GLY A 44 -1.78 -7.85 -2.11
C GLY A 44 -2.51 -9.18 -2.14
N ILE A 45 -3.79 -9.16 -2.53
CA ILE A 45 -4.63 -10.33 -2.70
C ILE A 45 -5.20 -10.35 -4.12
N TRP A 46 -4.97 -11.44 -4.84
CA TRP A 46 -5.56 -11.68 -6.16
C TRP A 46 -6.70 -12.69 -6.05
N ASP A 47 -7.89 -12.34 -6.55
CA ASP A 47 -9.07 -13.22 -6.51
C ASP A 47 -9.39 -13.90 -7.86
N GLY A 48 -8.54 -13.70 -8.87
CA GLY A 48 -8.74 -14.20 -10.23
C GLY A 48 -9.16 -13.13 -11.25
N MET A 49 -9.69 -12.01 -10.77
CA MET A 49 -10.12 -10.87 -11.60
C MET A 49 -9.55 -9.55 -11.09
N ASP A 50 -9.54 -9.38 -9.77
CA ASP A 50 -9.21 -8.14 -9.09
C ASP A 50 -8.00 -8.32 -8.16
N LEU A 51 -7.08 -7.35 -8.23
CA LEU A 51 -5.95 -7.22 -7.32
C LEU A 51 -6.31 -6.19 -6.24
N HIS A 52 -6.47 -6.66 -5.01
CA HIS A 52 -6.75 -5.84 -3.85
C HIS A 52 -5.44 -5.50 -3.15
N VAL A 53 -5.18 -4.22 -2.93
CA VAL A 53 -3.90 -3.70 -2.42
C VAL A 53 -4.11 -2.49 -1.52
N GLY A 54 -3.37 -2.43 -0.41
CA GLY A 54 -3.26 -1.25 0.44
C GLY A 54 -2.21 -0.27 -0.08
N LEU A 55 -2.62 0.98 -0.33
CA LEU A 55 -1.73 2.10 -0.67
C LEU A 55 -1.64 3.10 0.48
N LYS A 56 -0.48 3.75 0.56
CA LYS A 56 -0.28 4.96 1.35
C LYS A 56 0.18 6.08 0.44
N VAL A 57 -0.57 7.17 0.40
CA VAL A 57 -0.23 8.36 -0.39
C VAL A 57 0.08 9.50 0.56
N VAL A 58 1.33 9.98 0.55
CA VAL A 58 1.79 11.09 1.40
C VAL A 58 1.90 12.34 0.54
N LYS A 59 1.18 13.40 0.89
CA LYS A 59 1.26 14.70 0.21
C LYS A 59 2.47 15.49 0.67
N ALA A 60 2.89 16.48 -0.11
CA ALA A 60 4.01 17.37 0.22
C ALA A 60 3.84 18.12 1.56
N ASN A 61 2.60 18.37 2.01
CA ASN A 61 2.30 19.02 3.29
C ASN A 61 2.35 18.08 4.51
N GLY A 62 2.66 16.79 4.29
CA GLY A 62 2.73 15.75 5.32
C GLY A 62 1.41 15.04 5.63
N GLU A 63 0.27 15.53 5.12
CA GLU A 63 -0.97 14.75 5.17
C GLU A 63 -0.81 13.44 4.40
N TYR A 64 -1.48 12.38 4.86
CA TYR A 64 -1.43 11.12 4.15
C TYR A 64 -2.79 10.43 4.12
N SER A 65 -2.99 9.65 3.07
CA SER A 65 -4.16 8.80 2.90
C SER A 65 -3.74 7.33 2.92
N LEU A 66 -4.53 6.49 3.57
CA LEU A 66 -4.47 5.03 3.44
C LEU A 66 -5.64 4.61 2.55
N ILE A 67 -5.37 3.89 1.48
CA ILE A 67 -6.34 3.57 0.43
C ILE A 67 -6.34 2.07 0.22
N ASN A 68 -7.52 1.44 0.32
CA ASN A 68 -7.74 0.11 -0.22
C ASN A 68 -8.08 0.26 -1.71
N LEU A 69 -7.09 -0.05 -2.55
CA LEU A 69 -7.20 0.03 -4.00
C LEU A 69 -7.56 -1.35 -4.55
N ILE A 70 -8.50 -1.36 -5.49
CA ILE A 70 -8.81 -2.53 -6.31
C ILE A 70 -8.35 -2.20 -7.74
N ALA A 71 -7.49 -3.05 -8.28
CA ALA A 71 -7.00 -2.94 -9.65
C ALA A 71 -7.50 -4.12 -10.47
N ARG A 72 -8.20 -3.83 -11.56
CA ARG A 72 -8.65 -4.82 -12.55
C ARG A 72 -7.92 -4.63 -13.85
N TYR A 73 -7.57 -5.75 -14.48
CA TYR A 73 -7.06 -5.78 -15.85
C TYR A 73 -8.01 -6.59 -16.71
N GLU A 74 -8.62 -5.96 -17.72
CA GLU A 74 -9.57 -6.61 -18.63
C GLU A 74 -8.93 -6.88 -20.00
N SER A 75 -9.58 -7.76 -20.77
CA SER A 75 -9.13 -8.12 -22.12
C SER A 75 -9.03 -6.89 -23.02
N GLY A 76 -7.86 -6.66 -23.63
CA GLY A 76 -7.64 -5.50 -24.51
C GLY A 76 -6.72 -4.41 -23.94
N ASN A 77 -5.97 -4.69 -22.86
CA ASN A 77 -5.10 -3.74 -22.16
C ASN A 77 -5.86 -2.64 -21.39
N GLU A 78 -7.14 -2.86 -21.09
CA GLU A 78 -7.92 -1.93 -20.29
C GLU A 78 -7.65 -2.18 -18.81
N ILE A 79 -7.32 -1.10 -18.09
CA ILE A 79 -7.02 -1.14 -16.67
C ILE A 79 -8.05 -0.28 -15.96
N TYR A 80 -8.63 -0.82 -14.90
CA TYR A 80 -9.56 -0.09 -14.07
C TYR A 80 -9.06 -0.05 -12.64
N LEU A 81 -9.19 1.11 -12.01
CA LEU A 81 -8.84 1.32 -10.62
C LEU A 81 -10.07 1.80 -9.85
N GLN A 82 -10.26 1.26 -8.65
CA GLN A 82 -11.34 1.65 -7.75
C GLN A 82 -10.78 1.85 -6.34
N ASN A 83 -11.09 3.00 -5.73
CA ASN A 83 -10.70 3.30 -4.35
C ASN A 83 -11.80 2.82 -3.39
N SER A 84 -11.81 1.52 -3.08
CA SER A 84 -12.83 0.90 -2.23
C SER A 84 -13.00 1.61 -0.89
N THR A 85 -11.91 1.99 -0.22
CA THR A 85 -11.98 2.79 1.01
C THR A 85 -10.75 3.67 1.15
N VAL A 86 -10.96 4.94 1.52
CA VAL A 86 -9.91 5.93 1.74
C VAL A 86 -10.04 6.51 3.14
N PHE A 87 -8.97 6.43 3.92
CA PHE A 87 -8.83 7.10 5.21
C PHE A 87 -7.80 8.22 5.08
N VAL A 88 -8.13 9.43 5.54
CA VAL A 88 -7.27 10.61 5.44
C VAL A 88 -6.83 11.05 6.83
N TYR A 89 -5.53 11.32 6.97
CA TYR A 89 -4.89 11.74 8.21
C TYR A 89 -4.10 13.03 8.01
N ASP A 90 -4.02 13.84 9.06
CA ASP A 90 -3.14 14.99 9.10
C ASP A 90 -1.68 14.57 9.24
N LYS A 91 -0.76 15.53 9.13
CA LYS A 91 0.69 15.32 9.28
C LYS A 91 1.12 14.78 10.66
N ASN A 92 0.26 14.87 11.67
CA ASN A 92 0.49 14.37 13.02
C ASN A 92 -0.15 12.99 13.24
N GLY A 93 -0.72 12.37 12.21
CA GLY A 93 -1.42 11.10 12.29
C GLY A 93 -2.84 11.19 12.87
N ARG A 94 -3.41 12.39 12.99
CA ARG A 94 -4.80 12.56 13.44
C ARG A 94 -5.73 12.26 12.28
N TYR A 95 -6.70 11.41 12.53
CA TYR A 95 -7.76 11.12 11.57
C TYR A 95 -8.54 12.40 11.22
N ILE A 96 -8.74 12.65 9.93
CA ILE A 96 -9.52 13.77 9.40
C ILE A 96 -10.89 13.28 8.93
N LEU A 97 -10.90 12.33 7.97
CA LEU A 97 -12.11 11.83 7.33
C LEU A 97 -11.87 10.47 6.67
N HIS A 98 -12.95 9.78 6.30
CA HIS A 98 -12.93 8.63 5.39
C HIS A 98 -14.06 8.73 4.38
N PHE A 99 -13.88 8.08 3.25
CA PHE A 99 -14.91 7.91 2.23
C PHE A 99 -14.64 6.61 1.45
N SER A 100 -15.68 6.08 0.81
CA SER A 100 -15.58 5.01 -0.17
C SER A 100 -15.97 5.57 -1.53
N ASP A 101 -15.32 5.10 -2.59
CA ASP A 101 -15.70 5.39 -3.96
C ASP A 101 -15.85 4.08 -4.70
N ASP A 102 -17.10 3.74 -5.02
CA ASP A 102 -17.42 2.53 -5.76
C ASP A 102 -17.29 2.74 -7.28
N ASN A 103 -16.87 3.92 -7.73
CA ASN A 103 -16.67 4.17 -9.16
C ASN A 103 -15.34 3.58 -9.64
N TRP A 104 -15.44 2.84 -10.74
CA TRP A 104 -14.29 2.39 -11.50
C TRP A 104 -13.78 3.51 -12.39
N ILE A 105 -12.49 3.77 -12.33
CA ILE A 105 -11.81 4.74 -13.18
C ILE A 105 -10.98 3.96 -14.19
N GLU A 106 -11.32 4.12 -15.46
CA GLU A 106 -10.50 3.62 -16.57
C GLU A 106 -9.17 4.39 -16.60
N VAL A 107 -8.08 3.66 -16.52
CA VAL A 107 -6.73 4.21 -16.59
C VAL A 107 -6.32 4.31 -18.06
N LYS A 108 -6.15 5.55 -18.52
CA LYS A 108 -5.71 5.79 -19.90
C LYS A 108 -4.25 5.34 -20.11
N PRO A 109 -3.90 4.87 -21.33
CA PRO A 109 -2.53 4.49 -21.67
C PRO A 109 -1.54 5.65 -21.51
N ASN A 110 -0.28 5.32 -21.25
CA ASN A 110 0.83 6.26 -21.08
C ASN A 110 0.63 7.28 -19.94
N THR A 111 -0.14 6.91 -18.91
CA THR A 111 -0.34 7.73 -17.72
C THR A 111 0.40 7.17 -16.51
N ALA A 112 0.63 8.02 -15.50
CA ALA A 112 1.17 7.58 -14.20
C ALA A 112 0.28 6.51 -13.53
N GLY A 113 -1.04 6.53 -13.80
CA GLY A 113 -1.97 5.50 -13.33
C GLY A 113 -1.65 4.13 -13.93
N GLN A 114 -1.28 4.07 -15.22
CA GLN A 114 -0.93 2.82 -15.89
C GLN A 114 0.37 2.26 -15.31
N VAL A 115 1.37 3.12 -15.13
CA VAL A 115 2.65 2.74 -14.52
C VAL A 115 2.45 2.21 -13.10
N LEU A 116 1.61 2.88 -12.29
CA LEU A 116 1.25 2.41 -10.96
C LEU A 116 0.62 1.02 -11.03
N ALA A 117 -0.42 0.84 -11.83
CA ALA A 117 -1.13 -0.43 -11.95
C ALA A 117 -0.19 -1.57 -12.36
N PHE A 118 0.65 -1.37 -13.38
CA PHE A 118 1.61 -2.39 -13.81
C PHE A 118 2.64 -2.72 -12.74
N LYS A 119 3.15 -1.73 -11.99
CA LYS A 119 4.04 -2.00 -10.85
C LYS A 119 3.34 -2.80 -9.75
N LEU A 120 2.06 -2.52 -9.48
CA LEU A 120 1.29 -3.29 -8.51
C LEU A 120 1.12 -4.73 -8.99
N PHE A 121 0.68 -4.94 -10.23
CA PHE A 121 0.57 -6.29 -10.78
C PHE A 121 1.92 -7.00 -10.81
N GLU A 122 3.02 -6.34 -11.15
CA GLU A 122 4.36 -6.95 -11.08
C GLU A 122 4.75 -7.38 -9.67
N LEU A 123 4.54 -6.51 -8.68
CA LEU A 123 4.90 -6.77 -7.29
C LEU A 123 4.11 -7.93 -6.69
N TYR A 124 2.84 -8.06 -7.06
CA TYR A 124 1.94 -9.06 -6.49
C TYR A 124 1.66 -10.25 -7.42
N GLN A 125 2.10 -10.19 -8.67
CA GLN A 125 1.95 -11.25 -9.67
C GLN A 125 3.12 -11.29 -10.67
N GLY A 126 4.07 -12.20 -10.44
CA GLY A 126 5.17 -12.43 -11.38
C GLY A 126 4.75 -12.96 -12.77
N HIS A 127 3.54 -13.52 -12.91
CA HIS A 127 3.03 -14.04 -14.19
C HIS A 127 2.32 -13.01 -15.07
N PHE A 128 1.85 -11.89 -14.49
CA PHE A 128 1.01 -10.91 -15.18
C PHE A 128 1.70 -10.27 -16.40
N LYS A 129 2.96 -9.85 -16.27
CA LYS A 129 3.72 -9.24 -17.38
C LYS A 129 3.89 -10.21 -18.56
N ARG A 130 4.24 -11.45 -18.24
CA ARG A 130 4.44 -12.52 -19.22
C ARG A 130 3.15 -12.86 -19.95
N ASP A 131 2.07 -13.04 -19.21
CA ASP A 131 0.80 -13.49 -19.76
C ASP A 131 0.10 -12.39 -20.59
N ASN A 132 0.42 -11.11 -20.32
CA ASN A 132 -0.12 -9.95 -21.05
C ASN A 132 0.86 -9.29 -22.04
N LYS A 133 2.01 -9.92 -22.31
CA LYS A 133 3.03 -9.42 -23.27
C LYS A 133 3.44 -7.97 -23.03
N ILE A 134 3.50 -7.55 -21.77
CA ILE A 134 3.97 -6.23 -21.39
C ILE A 134 5.50 -6.25 -21.49
N PRO A 135 6.16 -5.32 -22.22
CA PRO A 135 7.61 -5.29 -22.35
C PRO A 135 8.30 -5.24 -20.98
N GLU A 136 9.41 -5.98 -20.83
CA GLU A 136 10.28 -5.94 -19.64
C GLU A 136 10.97 -4.58 -19.45
#